data_AF-A0A1H5Q6H9-F1
#
_entry.id   AF-A0A1H5Q6H9-F1
#
_cell.length_a   1.000
_cell.length_b   1.000
_cell.length_c   1.000
_cell.angle_alpha   90.00
_cell.angle_beta   90.00
_cell.angle_gamma   90.00
#
_symmetry.space_group_name_H-M   'P 1'
#
loop_
_entity.id
_entity.type
_entity.pdbx_description
1 polymer ?
#
loop_
_entity_poly.entity_id
_entity_poly.type
_entity_poly.pdbx_seq_one_letter_code
_entity_poly.pdbx_strand_id
1 'polypeptide(L)'
;MTAIAGVDRGGDRVSGARTAGIPRPDGESEAALSILIDFGRDTEFSFERGLRGYVAAVARAVGVGLESCTLDAGTPAAAYIALDWRLSRFAEHDLALVWDEANGWAAAIEDSGGATVLTYLGGEVLPEPRAVVRFLAAVRAGDPDAGTLEAPELREPGRHEELLGTLAPS
;
A
#
# COMPACT_ATOMS: atom_id res chain seq x y z
N MET A 1 30.51 71.32 -61.02
CA MET A 1 31.44 71.71 -59.94
C MET A 1 31.26 70.67 -58.82
N THR A 2 31.67 69.43 -59.06
CA THR A 2 33.00 68.82 -58.78
C THR A 2 33.22 68.46 -57.31
N ALA A 3 33.14 67.13 -57.07
CA ALA A 3 33.83 66.24 -56.10
C ALA A 3 33.79 66.63 -54.60
N ILE A 4 33.76 65.72 -53.62
CA ILE A 4 34.56 64.50 -53.38
C ILE A 4 33.83 63.70 -52.27
N ALA A 5 33.47 62.43 -52.48
CA ALA A 5 34.25 61.22 -52.16
C ALA A 5 34.36 60.87 -50.65
N GLY A 6 33.78 59.73 -50.26
CA GLY A 6 33.91 59.11 -48.95
C GLY A 6 33.11 57.80 -48.88
N VAL A 7 33.66 56.72 -49.45
CA VAL A 7 33.15 55.35 -49.36
C VAL A 7 33.41 54.81 -47.96
N ASP A 8 32.35 54.49 -47.22
CA ASP A 8 32.42 53.74 -45.96
C ASP A 8 32.05 52.28 -46.24
N ARG A 9 33.01 51.37 -46.02
CA ARG A 9 32.82 49.92 -46.18
C ARG A 9 32.70 49.28 -44.81
N GLY A 10 31.49 48.84 -44.51
CA GLY A 10 31.25 47.45 -44.14
C GLY A 10 31.43 47.05 -42.67
N GLY A 11 30.45 46.28 -42.18
CA GLY A 11 30.74 45.17 -41.29
C GLY A 11 30.21 45.30 -39.87
N ASP A 12 28.88 45.27 -39.78
CA ASP A 12 28.06 44.60 -38.78
C ASP A 12 28.69 44.18 -37.43
N ARG A 13 28.08 44.67 -36.36
CA ARG A 13 28.39 44.33 -34.98
C ARG A 13 27.75 42.98 -34.65
N VAL A 14 28.52 41.90 -34.64
CA VAL A 14 28.08 40.67 -33.96
C VAL A 14 28.61 40.66 -32.54
N SER A 15 27.66 40.91 -31.64
CA SER A 15 27.74 40.72 -30.20
C SER A 15 28.35 39.36 -29.86
N GLY A 16 29.39 39.36 -29.02
CA GLY A 16 29.91 38.16 -28.38
C GLY A 16 28.86 37.58 -27.45
N ALA A 17 28.03 36.67 -27.97
CA ALA A 17 27.22 35.78 -27.15
C ALA A 17 28.19 34.86 -26.40
N ARG A 18 28.47 35.19 -25.14
CA ARG A 18 29.01 34.24 -24.18
C ARG A 18 28.06 33.06 -24.18
N THR A 19 28.53 31.91 -24.64
CA THR A 19 27.86 30.63 -24.45
C THR A 19 27.75 30.44 -22.95
N ALA A 20 26.57 30.69 -22.39
CA ALA A 20 26.22 30.20 -21.06
C ALA A 20 26.30 28.69 -21.18
N GLY A 21 27.37 28.11 -20.64
CA GLY A 21 27.47 26.66 -20.49
C GLY A 21 26.22 26.20 -19.76
N ILE A 22 25.49 25.28 -20.38
CA ILE A 22 24.43 24.56 -19.69
C ILE A 22 25.09 23.94 -18.46
N PRO A 23 24.65 24.27 -17.22
CA PRO A 23 25.20 23.64 -16.04
C PRO A 23 24.97 22.14 -16.18
N ARG A 24 26.05 21.35 -16.07
CA ARG A 24 25.91 19.89 -15.96
C ARG A 24 25.12 19.62 -14.68
N PRO A 25 24.13 18.72 -14.68
CA PRO A 25 23.49 18.32 -13.44
C PRO A 25 24.55 17.72 -12.50
N ASP A 26 24.67 18.36 -11.36
CA ASP A 26 25.57 18.03 -10.27
C ASP A 26 25.20 16.64 -9.73
N GLY A 27 26.18 15.77 -9.49
CA GLY A 27 26.00 14.39 -8.99
C GLY A 27 25.30 14.26 -7.62
N GLU A 28 24.85 15.38 -7.03
CA GLU A 28 24.02 15.44 -5.84
C GLU A 28 22.59 14.96 -6.11
N SER A 29 22.08 15.14 -7.34
CA SER A 29 20.74 14.66 -7.72
C SER A 29 20.67 13.12 -7.82
N GLU A 30 21.75 12.46 -8.24
CA GLU A 30 21.83 11.00 -8.32
C GLU A 30 21.98 10.37 -6.93
N ALA A 31 22.81 10.97 -6.07
CA ALA A 31 22.95 10.54 -4.68
C ALA A 31 21.65 10.73 -3.88
N ALA A 32 20.96 11.86 -4.05
CA ALA A 32 19.67 12.10 -3.41
C ALA A 32 18.60 11.12 -3.92
N LEU A 33 18.58 10.80 -5.22
CA LEU A 33 17.67 9.81 -5.78
C LEU A 33 17.98 8.39 -5.26
N SER A 34 19.25 8.01 -5.16
CA SER A 34 19.66 6.73 -4.58
C SER A 34 19.23 6.64 -3.11
N ILE A 35 19.44 7.70 -2.32
CA ILE A 35 19.03 7.75 -0.90
C ILE A 35 17.52 7.63 -0.76
N LEU A 36 16.73 8.31 -1.60
CA LEU A 36 15.28 8.22 -1.59
C LEU A 36 14.78 6.82 -1.98
N ILE A 37 15.43 6.19 -2.95
CA ILE A 37 15.12 4.81 -3.37
C ILE A 37 15.45 3.82 -2.26
N ASP A 38 16.61 3.96 -1.61
CA ASP A 38 17.03 3.07 -0.53
C ASP A 38 16.15 3.24 0.71
N PHE A 39 15.79 4.48 1.09
CA PHE A 39 14.87 4.74 2.20
C PHE A 39 13.45 4.22 1.93
N GLY A 40 12.97 4.36 0.70
CA GLY A 40 11.70 3.76 0.28
C GLY A 40 11.74 2.24 0.39
N ARG A 41 12.82 1.60 -0.08
CA ARG A 41 13.00 0.15 0.01
C ARG A 41 13.09 -0.35 1.46
N ASP A 42 13.78 0.38 2.34
CA ASP A 42 13.86 0.05 3.77
C ASP A 42 12.50 0.15 4.47
N THR A 43 11.68 1.12 4.05
CA THR A 43 10.29 1.28 4.53
C THR A 43 9.44 0.10 4.09
N GLU A 44 9.45 -0.25 2.80
CA GLU A 44 8.69 -1.39 2.26
C GLU A 44 9.08 -2.71 2.91
N PHE A 45 10.38 -2.96 3.11
CA PHE A 45 10.86 -4.17 3.78
C PHE A 45 10.42 -4.23 5.25
N SER A 46 10.49 -3.11 5.96
CA SER A 46 10.07 -3.01 7.37
C SER A 46 8.55 -3.19 7.49
N PHE A 47 7.80 -2.61 6.57
CA PHE A 47 6.36 -2.76 6.44
C PHE A 47 5.96 -4.20 6.22
N GLU A 48 6.49 -4.87 5.19
CA GLU A 48 6.21 -6.27 4.90
C GLU A 48 6.49 -7.16 6.11
N ARG A 49 7.63 -6.94 6.80
CA ARG A 49 7.98 -7.68 8.00
C ARG A 49 7.00 -7.43 9.15
N GLY A 50 6.61 -6.19 9.38
CA GLY A 50 5.65 -5.80 10.41
C GLY A 50 4.27 -6.41 10.14
N LEU A 51 3.79 -6.28 8.91
CA LEU A 51 2.51 -6.81 8.47
C LEU A 51 2.46 -8.33 8.58
N ARG A 52 3.52 -9.02 8.14
CA ARG A 52 3.65 -10.48 8.32
C ARG A 52 3.59 -10.87 9.80
N GLY A 53 4.23 -10.10 10.68
CA GLY A 53 4.19 -10.33 12.12
C GLY A 53 2.78 -10.17 12.71
N TYR A 54 2.06 -9.15 12.27
CA TYR A 54 0.68 -8.92 12.67
C TYR A 54 -0.27 -10.01 12.15
N VAL A 55 -0.20 -10.34 10.86
CA VAL A 55 -0.99 -11.43 10.25
C VAL A 55 -0.72 -12.76 10.96
N ALA A 56 0.54 -13.06 11.30
CA ALA A 56 0.88 -14.22 12.12
C ALA A 56 0.19 -14.22 13.50
N ALA A 57 0.12 -13.05 14.14
CA ALA A 57 -0.55 -12.91 15.43
C ALA A 57 -2.06 -13.13 15.32
N VAL A 58 -2.69 -12.63 14.25
CA VAL A 58 -4.11 -12.86 13.95
C VAL A 58 -4.37 -14.34 13.63
N ALA A 59 -3.60 -14.94 12.73
CA ALA A 59 -3.68 -16.36 12.37
C ALA A 59 -3.63 -17.26 13.61
N ARG A 60 -2.63 -17.04 14.47
CA ARG A 60 -2.51 -17.76 15.74
C ARG A 60 -3.70 -17.53 16.68
N ALA A 61 -4.24 -16.32 16.72
CA ALA A 61 -5.39 -16.00 17.57
C ALA A 61 -6.68 -16.69 17.10
N VAL A 62 -6.87 -16.84 15.78
CA VAL A 62 -8.02 -17.57 15.21
C VAL A 62 -7.79 -19.09 15.16
N GLY A 63 -6.57 -19.55 15.45
CA GLY A 63 -6.24 -20.96 15.63
C GLY A 63 -5.67 -21.67 14.41
N VAL A 64 -5.18 -20.93 13.42
CA VAL A 64 -4.54 -21.47 12.21
C VAL A 64 -3.05 -21.14 12.17
N GLY A 65 -2.29 -21.93 11.41
CA GLY A 65 -0.87 -21.69 11.16
C GLY A 65 -0.64 -20.68 10.04
N LEU A 66 0.62 -20.24 9.90
CA LEU A 66 1.02 -19.30 8.84
C LEU A 66 0.97 -19.92 7.44
N GLU A 67 1.01 -21.25 7.35
CA GLU A 67 0.79 -21.99 6.11
C GLU A 67 -0.59 -21.78 5.50
N SER A 68 -1.56 -21.35 6.31
CA SER A 68 -2.92 -20.97 5.88
C SER A 68 -3.02 -19.51 5.48
N CYS A 69 -1.90 -18.77 5.48
CA CYS A 69 -1.87 -17.34 5.20
C CYS A 69 -1.15 -17.03 3.89
N THR A 70 -1.72 -16.12 3.11
CA THR A 70 -1.05 -15.47 1.98
C THR A 70 -0.95 -13.98 2.26
N LEU A 71 0.20 -13.38 1.93
CA LEU A 71 0.46 -11.96 2.11
C LEU A 71 0.95 -11.37 0.79
N ASP A 72 0.37 -10.23 0.40
CA ASP A 72 0.86 -9.37 -0.67
C ASP A 72 1.13 -7.98 -0.07
N ALA A 73 2.40 -7.55 -0.08
CA ALA A 73 2.81 -6.25 0.42
C ALA A 73 2.90 -5.19 -0.69
N GLY A 74 2.29 -5.44 -1.87
CA GLY A 74 2.13 -4.45 -2.92
C GLY A 74 1.22 -3.28 -2.52
N THR A 75 0.76 -2.51 -3.51
CA THR A 75 -0.18 -1.40 -3.30
C THR A 75 -1.43 -1.61 -4.16
N PRO A 76 -2.58 -1.96 -3.57
CA PRO A 76 -2.82 -2.07 -2.13
C PRO A 76 -2.20 -3.32 -1.49
N ALA A 77 -1.77 -3.20 -0.24
CA ALA A 77 -1.34 -4.35 0.54
C ALA A 77 -2.55 -5.19 0.96
N ALA A 78 -2.40 -6.52 0.93
CA ALA A 78 -3.47 -7.46 1.21
C ALA A 78 -2.98 -8.70 1.97
N ALA A 79 -3.87 -9.28 2.78
CA ALA A 79 -3.63 -10.55 3.43
C ALA A 79 -4.87 -11.45 3.31
N TYR A 80 -4.62 -12.74 3.29
CA TYR A 80 -5.62 -13.78 3.18
C TYR A 80 -5.32 -14.87 4.19
N ILE A 81 -6.32 -15.32 4.94
CA ILE A 81 -6.20 -16.42 5.90
C ILE A 81 -7.35 -17.41 5.65
N ALA A 82 -7.02 -18.62 5.20
CA ALA A 82 -7.98 -19.71 5.09
C ALA A 82 -8.38 -20.21 6.49
N LEU A 83 -9.67 -20.43 6.69
CA LEU A 83 -10.21 -21.03 7.92
C LEU A 83 -10.92 -22.35 7.57
N ASP A 84 -10.66 -23.41 8.32
CA ASP A 84 -11.29 -24.73 8.10
C ASP A 84 -12.75 -24.81 8.59
N TRP A 85 -13.45 -23.69 8.69
CA TRP A 85 -14.82 -23.61 9.21
C TRP A 85 -15.78 -23.20 8.11
N ARG A 86 -16.95 -23.85 8.10
CA ARG A 86 -18.05 -23.52 7.19
C ARG A 86 -19.18 -22.87 7.95
N LEU A 87 -19.82 -21.89 7.33
CA LEU A 87 -21.04 -21.28 7.86
C LEU A 87 -22.24 -22.16 7.47
N SER A 88 -23.22 -22.30 8.35
CA SER A 88 -24.43 -23.11 8.06
C SER A 88 -25.17 -22.66 6.80
N ARG A 89 -25.17 -21.34 6.54
CA ARG A 89 -25.76 -20.72 5.34
C ARG A 89 -24.94 -20.91 4.06
N PHE A 90 -23.66 -21.30 4.17
CA PHE A 90 -22.72 -21.52 3.07
C PHE A 90 -21.95 -22.83 3.30
N ALA A 91 -22.68 -23.95 3.39
CA ALA A 91 -22.11 -25.24 3.79
C ALA A 91 -21.09 -25.83 2.79
N GLU A 92 -21.08 -25.33 1.56
CA GLU A 92 -20.17 -25.77 0.49
C GLU A 92 -18.91 -24.91 0.38
N HIS A 93 -18.82 -23.81 1.14
CA HIS A 93 -17.73 -22.85 1.03
C HIS A 93 -17.00 -22.71 2.37
N ASP A 94 -15.68 -22.80 2.33
CA ASP A 94 -14.84 -22.54 3.49
C ASP A 94 -14.80 -21.03 3.78
N LEU A 95 -14.79 -20.71 5.06
CA LEU A 95 -14.67 -19.32 5.49
C LEU A 95 -13.22 -18.87 5.33
N ALA A 96 -13.05 -17.64 4.88
CA ALA A 96 -11.78 -16.98 4.80
C ALA A 96 -11.85 -15.67 5.60
N LEU A 97 -10.69 -15.25 6.08
CA LEU A 97 -10.51 -13.91 6.59
C LEU A 97 -9.59 -13.16 5.61
N VAL A 98 -10.08 -12.06 5.07
CA VAL A 98 -9.34 -11.21 4.13
C VAL A 98 -9.07 -9.86 4.75
N TRP A 99 -7.93 -9.30 4.43
CA TRP A 99 -7.53 -7.97 4.83
C TRP A 99 -7.02 -7.22 3.62
N ASP A 100 -7.36 -5.96 3.52
CA ASP A 100 -6.65 -5.02 2.66
C ASP A 100 -6.39 -3.72 3.43
N GLU A 101 -5.37 -3.00 3.01
CA GLU A 101 -4.95 -1.79 3.71
C GLU A 101 -5.97 -0.65 3.65
N ALA A 102 -6.96 -0.68 2.75
CA ALA A 102 -8.00 0.36 2.68
C ALA A 102 -9.19 0.05 3.59
N ASN A 103 -9.60 -1.22 3.68
CA ASN A 103 -10.86 -1.62 4.31
C ASN A 103 -10.67 -2.40 5.63
N GLY A 104 -9.45 -2.82 5.93
CA GLY A 104 -9.17 -3.65 7.09
C GLY A 104 -9.69 -5.08 6.91
N TRP A 105 -10.08 -5.71 8.01
CA TRP A 105 -10.51 -7.12 8.02
C TRP A 105 -11.95 -7.30 7.56
N ALA A 106 -12.18 -8.34 6.77
CA ALA A 106 -13.48 -8.83 6.37
C ALA A 106 -13.57 -10.35 6.43
N ALA A 107 -14.76 -10.86 6.73
CA ALA A 107 -15.08 -12.26 6.58
C ALA A 107 -15.55 -12.51 5.15
N ALA A 108 -14.99 -13.52 4.50
CA ALA A 108 -15.30 -13.90 3.13
C ALA A 108 -15.53 -15.41 3.04
N ILE A 109 -16.14 -15.88 1.96
CA ILE A 109 -16.20 -17.30 1.62
C ILE A 109 -15.29 -17.57 0.43
N GLU A 110 -14.60 -18.70 0.43
CA GLU A 110 -13.91 -19.18 -0.76
C GLU A 110 -14.91 -19.71 -1.79
N ASP A 111 -14.93 -19.12 -2.98
CA ASP A 111 -15.65 -19.61 -4.14
C ASP A 111 -14.66 -19.92 -5.29
N SER A 112 -15.16 -20.57 -6.33
CA SER A 112 -14.43 -20.94 -7.55
C SER A 112 -13.69 -19.79 -8.23
N GLY A 113 -14.12 -18.53 -8.02
CA GLY A 113 -13.48 -17.33 -8.54
C GLY A 113 -12.57 -16.59 -7.55
N GLY A 114 -12.44 -17.09 -6.31
CA GLY A 114 -11.71 -16.42 -5.22
C GLY A 114 -12.59 -16.12 -4.01
N ALA A 115 -12.08 -15.28 -3.11
CA ALA A 115 -12.76 -14.91 -1.88
C ALA A 115 -13.89 -13.89 -2.14
N THR A 116 -15.11 -14.21 -1.72
CA THR A 116 -16.27 -13.30 -1.79
C THR A 116 -16.56 -12.74 -0.40
N VAL A 117 -16.41 -11.42 -0.22
CA VAL A 117 -16.64 -10.75 1.05
C VAL A 117 -18.11 -10.82 1.47
N LEU A 118 -18.34 -11.18 2.73
CA LEU A 118 -19.66 -11.21 3.36
C LEU A 118 -19.90 -9.98 4.23
N THR A 119 -18.89 -9.57 5.01
CA THR A 119 -19.00 -8.41 5.91
C THR A 119 -17.62 -7.95 6.37
N TYR A 120 -17.46 -6.64 6.57
CA TYR A 120 -16.27 -5.98 7.08
C TYR A 120 -16.40 -5.76 8.59
N LEU A 121 -15.31 -5.94 9.33
CA LEU A 121 -15.24 -5.61 10.75
C LEU A 121 -15.39 -4.09 10.98
N GLY A 122 -14.79 -3.29 10.10
CA GLY A 122 -14.75 -1.82 10.22
C GLY A 122 -13.92 -1.34 11.42
N GLY A 123 -13.98 -0.02 11.67
CA GLY A 123 -13.23 0.62 12.75
C GLY A 123 -11.77 0.85 12.40
N GLU A 124 -10.87 0.06 12.99
CA GLU A 124 -9.41 0.18 12.77
C GLU A 124 -8.97 -0.70 11.61
N VAL A 125 -7.97 -0.24 10.84
CA VAL A 125 -7.40 -1.06 9.76
C VAL A 125 -6.56 -2.23 10.30
N LEU A 126 -5.87 -2.04 11.42
CA LEU A 126 -5.07 -3.06 12.12
C LEU A 126 -5.57 -3.26 13.56
N PRO A 127 -6.79 -3.78 13.76
CA PRO A 127 -7.35 -3.96 15.09
C PRO A 127 -6.57 -5.02 15.87
N GLU A 128 -6.67 -4.99 17.20
CA GLU A 128 -6.13 -6.05 18.05
C GLU A 128 -6.59 -7.46 17.60
N PRO A 129 -5.71 -8.50 17.56
CA PRO A 129 -6.10 -9.84 17.12
C PRO A 129 -7.33 -10.42 17.83
N ARG A 130 -7.55 -10.06 19.10
CA ARG A 130 -8.73 -10.47 19.86
C ARG A 130 -10.04 -9.88 19.32
N ALA A 131 -10.00 -8.70 18.72
CA ALA A 131 -11.17 -8.10 18.08
C ALA A 131 -11.58 -8.91 16.85
N VAL A 132 -10.60 -9.34 16.03
CA VAL A 132 -10.82 -10.22 14.87
C VAL A 132 -11.43 -11.56 15.28
N VAL A 133 -10.97 -12.15 16.39
CA VAL A 133 -11.56 -13.39 16.92
C VAL A 133 -13.02 -13.20 17.34
N ARG A 134 -13.34 -12.09 18.04
CA ARG A 134 -14.73 -11.78 18.44
C ARG A 134 -15.62 -11.57 17.23
N PHE A 135 -15.11 -10.87 16.22
CA PHE A 135 -15.77 -10.65 14.94
C PHE A 135 -16.15 -11.98 14.28
N LEU A 136 -15.18 -12.89 14.10
CA LEU A 136 -15.45 -14.20 13.51
C LEU A 136 -16.45 -15.03 14.33
N ALA A 137 -16.40 -14.94 15.66
CA ALA A 137 -17.38 -15.59 16.52
C ALA A 137 -18.81 -15.05 16.29
N ALA A 138 -18.97 -13.73 16.12
CA ALA A 138 -20.26 -13.11 15.81
C ALA A 138 -20.76 -13.49 14.41
N VAL A 139 -19.88 -13.46 13.39
CA VAL A 139 -20.20 -13.92 12.01
C VAL A 139 -20.66 -15.38 11.99
N ARG A 140 -20.00 -16.22 12.79
CA ARG A 140 -20.35 -17.64 12.95
C ARG A 140 -21.69 -17.84 13.67
N ALA A 141 -22.01 -16.98 14.64
CA ALA A 141 -23.30 -16.97 15.32
C ALA A 141 -24.45 -16.45 14.43
N GLY A 142 -24.12 -15.83 13.28
CA GLY A 142 -25.10 -15.21 12.40
C GLY A 142 -25.63 -13.88 12.94
N ASP A 143 -24.84 -13.20 13.76
CA ASP A 143 -25.18 -11.88 14.29
C ASP A 143 -25.22 -10.84 13.15
N PRO A 144 -26.37 -10.18 12.89
CA PRO A 144 -26.47 -9.17 11.84
C PRO A 144 -25.62 -7.92 12.14
N ASP A 145 -25.26 -7.69 13.41
CA ASP A 145 -24.47 -6.54 13.84
C ASP A 145 -22.97 -6.86 13.92
N ALA A 146 -22.55 -8.03 13.43
CA ALA A 146 -21.14 -8.45 13.46
C ALA A 146 -20.21 -7.51 12.66
N GLY A 147 -20.74 -6.77 11.69
CA GLY A 147 -19.96 -5.90 10.81
C GLY A 147 -20.81 -5.10 9.84
N THR A 148 -20.18 -4.50 8.83
CA THR A 148 -20.85 -3.73 7.77
C THR A 148 -20.80 -4.48 6.44
N LEU A 149 -21.80 -4.27 5.58
CA LEU A 149 -21.78 -4.82 4.21
C LEU A 149 -21.01 -3.90 3.26
N GLU A 150 -21.07 -2.60 3.51
CA GLU A 150 -20.35 -1.60 2.73
C GLU A 150 -18.88 -1.55 3.16
N ALA A 151 -18.00 -1.45 2.16
CA ALA A 151 -16.57 -1.31 2.36
C ALA A 151 -16.30 0.02 3.09
N PRO A 152 -15.57 0.02 4.22
CA PRO A 152 -15.50 1.17 5.10
C PRO A 152 -14.54 2.29 4.64
N GLU A 153 -13.68 2.05 3.64
CA GLU A 153 -12.73 3.06 3.10
C GLU A 153 -11.94 3.79 4.21
N LEU A 154 -11.29 3.03 5.09
CA LEU A 154 -10.63 3.53 6.31
C LEU A 154 -9.42 4.41 6.03
N ARG A 155 -8.74 4.21 4.89
CA ARG A 155 -7.55 4.98 4.48
C ARG A 155 -7.25 4.84 2.99
N GLU A 156 -6.39 5.74 2.50
CA GLU A 156 -5.82 5.67 1.15
C GLU A 156 -4.67 4.61 1.10
N PRO A 157 -4.66 3.71 0.10
CA PRO A 157 -3.58 2.76 -0.12
C PRO A 157 -2.21 3.40 -0.38
N GLY A 158 -1.14 2.66 -0.09
CA GLY A 158 0.24 3.02 -0.45
C GLY A 158 0.95 3.97 0.52
N ARG A 159 0.29 4.39 1.61
CA ARG A 159 0.90 5.14 2.72
C ARG A 159 1.51 4.18 3.75
N HIS A 160 2.36 3.26 3.30
CA HIS A 160 2.86 2.15 4.13
C HIS A 160 3.66 2.63 5.35
N GLU A 161 4.29 3.80 5.29
CA GLU A 161 4.98 4.45 6.41
C GLU A 161 4.05 4.73 7.60
N GLU A 162 2.80 5.12 7.34
CA GLU A 162 1.81 5.38 8.39
C GLU A 162 1.32 4.08 9.04
N LEU A 163 1.11 3.05 8.22
CA LEU A 163 0.66 1.74 8.70
C LEU A 163 1.78 1.05 9.49
N LEU A 164 3.03 1.18 9.04
CA LEU A 164 4.23 0.71 9.74
C LEU A 164 4.34 1.31 11.15
N GLY A 165 4.02 2.59 11.32
CA GLY A 165 3.99 3.24 12.63
C GLY A 165 3.02 2.60 13.63
N THR A 166 1.99 1.90 13.13
CA THR A 166 0.99 1.18 13.95
C THR A 166 1.40 -0.28 14.22
N LEU A 167 2.23 -0.87 13.35
CA LEU A 167 2.71 -2.26 13.45
C LEU A 167 3.90 -2.42 14.41
N ALA A 168 4.61 -1.34 14.73
CA ALA A 168 5.71 -1.38 15.68
C ALA A 168 5.20 -1.70 17.09
N PRO A 169 5.90 -2.56 17.87
CA PRO A 169 5.46 -2.90 19.22
C PRO A 169 5.41 -1.63 20.08
N SER A 170 4.23 -1.34 20.63
CA SER A 170 4.07 -0.35 21.71
C SER A 170 4.86 -0.73 22.96
#